data_AF-A0A0D6AEC0-F1
#
_entry.id   AF-A0A0D6AEC0-F1
#
_cell.length_a   1.000
_cell.length_b   1.000
_cell.length_c   1.000
_cell.angle_alpha   90.00
_cell.angle_beta   90.00
_cell.angle_gamma   90.00
#
_symmetry.space_group_name_H-M   'P 1'
#
loop_
_entity.id
_entity.type
_entity.pdbx_description
1 polymer ?
#
loop_
_entity_poly.entity_id
_entity_poly.type
_entity_poly.pdbx_seq_one_letter_code
_entity_poly.pdbx_strand_id
1 'polypeptide(L)' 'MPCCHGKTRQEAIEHGEEVIEMYLEIWQQERDIIPQPKNL' A
#
# COMPACT_ATOMS: atom_id res chain seq x y z
N MET A 1 2.58 -11.63 -1.28
CA MET A 1 2.62 -10.22 -0.90
C MET A 1 2.50 -9.43 -2.20
N PRO A 2 1.41 -8.69 -2.43
CA PRO A 2 1.30 -7.84 -3.62
C PRO A 2 2.41 -6.80 -3.53
N CYS A 3 3.35 -6.88 -4.48
CA CYS A 3 4.41 -5.92 -4.64
C CYS A 3 4.00 -4.91 -5.71
N CYS A 4 4.37 -3.65 -5.52
CA CYS A 4 4.26 -2.63 -6.56
C CYS A 4 5.03 -3.10 -7.80
N HIS A 5 4.36 -3.17 -8.94
CA HIS A 5 4.92 -3.57 -10.22
C HIS A 5 4.77 -2.44 -11.23
N GLY A 6 5.60 -2.38 -12.25
CA GLY A 6 5.43 -1.41 -13.33
C GLY A 6 6.62 -1.43 -14.27
N LYS A 7 6.39 -1.14 -15.55
CA LYS A 7 7.43 -1.01 -16.57
C LYS A 7 8.11 0.35 -16.52
N THR A 8 7.41 1.34 -15.95
CA THR A 8 7.94 2.68 -15.73
C THR A 8 7.92 3.04 -14.24
N ARG A 9 8.72 4.03 -13.85
CA ARG A 9 8.68 4.59 -12.50
C ARG A 9 7.28 5.07 -12.13
N GLN A 10 6.58 5.71 -13.06
CA GLN A 10 5.24 6.24 -12.83
C GLN A 10 4.24 5.11 -12.56
N GLU A 11 4.24 4.10 -13.42
CA GLU A 11 3.38 2.92 -13.29
C GLU A 11 3.64 2.15 -11.98
N ALA A 12 4.92 2.04 -11.55
CA ALA A 12 5.25 1.41 -10.28
C ALA A 12 4.78 2.20 -9.05
N ILE A 13 4.69 3.53 -9.16
CA ILE A 13 4.16 4.39 -8.10
C ILE A 13 2.63 4.24 -8.04
N GLU A 14 1.95 4.34 -9.18
CA GLU A 14 0.49 4.20 -9.27
C GLU A 14 0.01 2.85 -8.71
N HIS A 15 0.60 1.73 -9.16
CA HIS A 15 0.26 0.43 -8.59
C HIS A 15 0.67 0.28 -7.12
N GLY A 16 1.67 1.06 -6.66
CA GLY A 16 2.02 1.13 -5.24
C GLY A 16 0.94 1.78 -4.40
N GLU A 17 0.33 2.86 -4.91
CA GLU A 17 -0.80 3.55 -4.27
C GLU A 17 -2.03 2.62 -4.18
N GLU A 18 -2.36 1.90 -5.25
CA GLU A 18 -3.48 0.93 -5.25
C GLU A 18 -3.30 -0.17 -4.17
N VAL A 19 -2.08 -0.69 -4.02
CA VAL A 19 -1.78 -1.70 -2.99
C VAL A 19 -1.92 -1.11 -1.58
N ILE A 20 -1.45 0.12 -1.37
CA ILE A 20 -1.59 0.81 -0.08
C ILE A 20 -3.07 0.99 0.27
N GLU A 21 -3.89 1.46 -0.68
CA GLU A 21 -5.33 1.65 -0.48
C GLU A 21 -6.03 0.36 -0.09
N MET A 22 -5.79 -0.74 -0.83
CA MET A 22 -6.34 -2.06 -0.51
C MET A 22 -6.00 -2.49 0.93
N TYR A 23 -4.76 -2.28 1.37
CA TYR A 23 -4.36 -2.63 2.73
C TYR A 23 -5.04 -1.76 3.80
N LEU A 24 -5.19 -0.46 3.55
CA LEU A 24 -5.91 0.45 4.47
C LEU A 24 -7.37 0.04 4.64
N GLU A 25 -8.04 -0.36 3.55
CA GLU A 25 -9.41 -0.87 3.62
C GLU A 25 -9.52 -2.14 4.47
N ILE A 26 -8.60 -3.09 4.31
CA ILE A 26 -8.55 -4.31 5.12
C ILE A 26 -8.38 -3.96 6.60
N TRP A 27 -7.40 -3.11 6.94
CA TRP A 27 -7.19 -2.66 8.32
C TRP A 27 -8.43 -1.99 8.92
N GLN A 28 -9.13 -1.17 8.13
CA GLN A 28 -10.36 -0.52 8.58
C GLN A 28 -11.50 -1.52 8.82
N GLN A 29 -11.65 -2.52 7.94
CA GLN A 29 -12.68 -3.57 8.06
C GLN A 29 -12.42 -4.48 9.27
N GLU A 30 -11.16 -4.87 9.49
CA GLU A 30 -10.75 -5.73 10.59
C GLU A 30 -10.66 -4.99 11.93
N ARG A 31 -10.79 -3.65 11.93
CA ARG A 31 -10.57 -2.76 13.09
C ARG A 31 -9.19 -2.92 13.71
N ASP A 32 -8.21 -3.28 12.88
CA ASP A 32 -6.83 -3.41 13.30
C ASP A 32 -6.11 -2.05 13.28
N ILE A 33 -4.94 -2.00 13.91
CA ILE A 33 -4.15 -0.77 14.04
C ILE A 33 -3.31 -0.57 12.78
N ILE A 34 -3.52 0.54 12.08
CA ILE A 34 -2.67 0.95 10.95
C ILE A 34 -1.27 1.29 11.49
N PRO A 35 -0.21 0.66 10.95
CA PRO A 35 1.15 0.92 11.40
C PRO A 35 1.59 2.35 11.06
N GLN A 36 2.30 3.00 11.99
CA GLN A 36 2.91 4.29 11.73
C GLN A 36 4.16 4.13 10.84
N PRO A 37 4.41 5.03 9.88
CA PRO A 37 5.65 5.03 9.12
C PRO A 37 6.86 5.08 10.05
N LYS A 38 7.83 4.20 9.82
CA LYS A 38 9.11 4.27 10.52
C LYS A 38 9.98 5.27 9.78
N ASN A 39 10.25 6.41 10.42
CA ASN A 39 11.36 7.26 10.00
C ASN A 39 12.64 6.52 10.40
N LEU A 40 13.41 6.09 9.40
CA LEU A 40 14.75 5.50 9.59
C LEU A 40 15.80 6.59 9.72
#